data_AF-A0A326QKE2-F1
#
_entry.id   AF-A0A326QKE2-F1
#
_cell.length_a   1.000
_cell.length_b   1.000
_cell.length_c   1.000
_cell.angle_alpha   90.00
_cell.angle_beta   90.00
_cell.angle_gamma   90.00
#
_symmetry.space_group_name_H-M   'P 1'
#
loop_
_entity.id
_entity.type
_entity.pdbx_description
1 polymer ?
#
loop_
_entity_poly.entity_id
_entity_poly.type
_entity_poly.pdbx_seq_one_letter_code
_entity_poly.pdbx_strand_id
1 'polypeptide(L)'
;EDGKLLHVDRAGHPSVSSFFNTDDTKLEYNASEPVNDRKRWTDQFVHLMGHTGNYTREEAIAAIDADRILPDMLCFNPSKPATYPNGRVFTDDVINHRLAFLSKGDIPPTGLSPHTDILKEFPYIGTPHQKTS
;
A
#
# COMPACT_ATOMS: atom_id res chain seq x y z
N GLU A 1 -27.42 -14.27 5.47
CA GLU A 1 -27.79 -12.94 4.94
C GLU A 1 -28.01 -13.09 3.44
N ASP A 2 -29.24 -12.83 2.97
CA ASP A 2 -29.83 -12.55 1.63
C ASP A 2 -29.15 -13.02 0.31
N GLY A 3 -28.05 -13.76 0.32
CA GLY A 3 -27.31 -14.23 -0.86
C GLY A 3 -26.54 -13.14 -1.62
N LYS A 4 -26.45 -11.92 -1.09
CA LYS A 4 -25.77 -10.80 -1.76
C LYS A 4 -24.27 -10.79 -1.47
N LEU A 5 -23.46 -10.57 -2.50
CA LEU A 5 -22.03 -10.30 -2.34
C LEU A 5 -21.83 -8.87 -1.85
N LEU A 6 -21.04 -8.71 -0.80
CA LEU A 6 -20.69 -7.42 -0.23
C LEU A 6 -19.18 -7.20 -0.37
N HIS A 7 -18.80 -6.00 -0.79
CA HIS A 7 -17.41 -5.57 -0.81
C HIS A 7 -17.04 -5.15 0.63
N VAL A 8 -16.36 -6.05 1.34
CA VAL A 8 -16.06 -5.89 2.78
C VAL A 8 -14.61 -5.48 3.06
N ASP A 9 -13.73 -5.59 2.06
CA ASP A 9 -12.32 -5.24 2.19
C ASP A 9 -11.69 -4.81 0.87
N ARG A 10 -10.64 -3.99 0.98
CA ARG A 10 -9.87 -3.46 -0.15
C ARG A 10 -8.38 -3.63 0.12
N ALA A 11 -7.69 -4.22 -0.85
CA ALA A 11 -6.28 -4.55 -0.75
C ALA A 11 -5.54 -4.26 -2.06
N GLY A 12 -5.86 -3.13 -2.71
CA GLY A 12 -5.21 -2.72 -3.96
C GLY A 12 -3.72 -2.50 -3.74
N HIS A 13 -3.37 -1.43 -3.02
CA HIS A 13 -2.04 -1.18 -2.51
C HIS A 13 -1.92 -1.76 -1.10
N PRO A 14 -0.85 -2.55 -0.82
CA PRO A 14 -0.54 -2.94 0.54
C PRO A 14 -0.43 -1.70 1.43
N SER A 15 -0.80 -1.82 2.70
CA SER A 15 -0.82 -0.78 3.75
C SER A 15 -1.91 0.30 3.67
N VAL A 16 -2.62 0.47 2.54
CA VAL A 16 -3.61 1.56 2.43
C VAL A 16 -4.72 1.44 3.49
N SER A 17 -5.32 0.26 3.59
CA SER A 17 -6.41 -0.01 4.54
C SER A 17 -6.01 0.13 6.01
N SER A 18 -4.71 0.00 6.34
CA SER A 18 -4.20 0.08 7.70
C SER A 18 -3.61 1.43 8.07
N PHE A 19 -2.99 2.14 7.12
CA PHE A 19 -2.25 3.37 7.40
C PHE A 19 -3.04 4.63 7.08
N PHE A 20 -3.97 4.58 6.13
CA PHE A 20 -4.72 5.76 5.68
C PHE A 20 -6.15 5.82 6.18
N ASN A 21 -6.76 4.66 6.43
CA ASN A 21 -8.13 4.60 6.93
C ASN A 21 -8.16 4.73 8.45
N THR A 22 -9.22 5.36 8.96
CA THR A 22 -9.53 5.41 10.38
C THR A 22 -10.63 4.41 10.71
N ASP A 23 -10.84 4.08 11.99
CA ASP A 23 -11.94 3.21 12.40
C ASP A 23 -13.30 3.75 11.90
N ASP A 24 -13.48 5.07 11.91
CA ASP A 24 -14.69 5.75 11.45
C ASP A 24 -14.92 5.62 9.93
N THR A 25 -13.84 5.64 9.13
CA THR A 25 -13.94 5.65 7.66
C THR A 25 -13.72 4.28 7.03
N LYS A 26 -13.22 3.29 7.78
CA LYS A 26 -12.82 1.97 7.26
C LYS A 26 -13.94 1.23 6.54
N LEU A 27 -15.14 1.15 7.14
CA LEU A 27 -16.26 0.43 6.54
C LEU A 27 -16.75 1.12 5.27
N GLU A 28 -16.79 2.45 5.27
CA GLU A 28 -17.18 3.24 4.10
C GLU A 28 -16.15 3.14 2.98
N TYR A 29 -14.86 3.21 3.32
CA TYR A 29 -13.77 3.04 2.37
C TYR A 29 -13.86 1.66 1.70
N ASN A 30 -13.98 0.60 2.50
CA ASN A 30 -14.07 -0.77 2.03
C ASN A 30 -15.29 -1.02 1.14
N ALA A 31 -16.43 -0.41 1.45
CA ALA A 31 -17.65 -0.52 0.66
C ALA A 31 -17.67 0.39 -0.60
N SER A 32 -16.72 1.32 -0.73
CA SER A 32 -16.69 2.29 -1.84
C SER A 32 -16.04 1.74 -3.12
N GLU A 33 -16.42 2.32 -4.25
CA GLU A 33 -15.89 1.98 -5.57
C GLU A 33 -14.58 2.75 -5.87
N PRO A 34 -13.48 2.06 -6.22
CA PRO A 34 -12.17 2.69 -6.40
C PRO A 34 -12.14 3.87 -7.37
N VAL A 35 -12.96 3.83 -8.43
CA VAL A 35 -13.05 4.93 -9.41
C VAL A 35 -13.34 6.31 -8.80
N ASN A 36 -13.96 6.33 -7.61
CA ASN A 36 -14.31 7.56 -6.91
C ASN A 36 -13.27 8.00 -5.86
N ASP A 37 -12.23 7.21 -5.63
CA ASP A 37 -11.32 7.39 -4.50
C ASP A 37 -10.64 8.76 -4.48
N ARG A 38 -10.16 9.23 -5.63
CA ARG A 38 -9.54 10.55 -5.71
C ARG A 38 -10.47 11.65 -5.21
N LYS A 39 -11.75 11.58 -5.58
CA LYS A 39 -12.73 12.57 -5.16
C LYS A 39 -13.08 12.45 -3.68
N ARG A 40 -13.14 11.21 -3.16
CA ARG A 40 -13.60 10.94 -1.79
C ARG A 40 -12.51 11.06 -0.72
N TRP A 41 -11.30 10.61 -1.03
CA TRP A 41 -10.29 10.29 -0.03
C TRP A 41 -9.01 11.14 -0.12
N THR A 42 -8.82 11.93 -1.18
CA THR A 42 -7.61 12.77 -1.32
C THR A 42 -7.39 13.69 -0.11
N ASP A 43 -8.45 14.34 0.39
CA ASP A 43 -8.32 15.26 1.52
C ASP A 43 -7.90 14.57 2.81
N GLN A 44 -8.42 13.36 3.07
CA GLN A 44 -8.00 12.54 4.20
C GLN A 44 -6.53 12.13 4.07
N PHE A 45 -6.09 11.72 2.88
CA PHE A 45 -4.71 11.32 2.65
C PHE A 45 -3.76 12.52 2.80
N VAL A 46 -4.13 13.68 2.25
CA VAL A 46 -3.40 14.94 2.42
C VAL A 46 -3.29 15.32 3.90
N HIS A 47 -4.39 15.23 4.65
CA HIS A 47 -4.39 15.53 6.08
C HIS A 47 -3.43 14.63 6.85
N LEU A 48 -3.48 13.31 6.59
CA LEU A 48 -2.58 12.35 7.20
C LEU A 48 -1.11 12.65 6.85
N MET A 49 -0.80 12.86 5.58
CA MET A 49 0.56 13.15 5.12
C MET A 49 1.09 14.46 5.72
N GLY A 50 0.24 15.45 5.92
CA GLY A 50 0.57 16.67 6.66
C GLY A 50 0.99 16.37 8.10
N HIS A 51 0.33 15.43 8.78
CA HIS A 51 0.65 15.04 10.15
C HIS A 51 1.90 14.16 10.26
N THR A 52 2.11 13.23 9.33
CA THR A 52 3.19 12.23 9.41
C THR A 52 4.51 12.69 8.80
N GLY A 53 4.47 13.60 7.82
CA GLY A 53 5.65 14.01 7.06
C GLY A 53 5.76 15.51 6.80
N ASN A 54 4.91 16.33 7.43
CA ASN A 54 4.86 17.78 7.25
C ASN A 54 4.70 18.21 5.78
N TYR A 55 3.96 17.42 4.99
CA TYR A 55 3.64 17.78 3.62
C TYR A 55 2.75 19.02 3.57
N THR A 56 3.02 19.95 2.65
CA THR A 56 1.97 20.87 2.22
C THR A 56 0.92 20.11 1.41
N ARG A 57 -0.26 20.71 1.22
CA ARG A 57 -1.31 20.09 0.40
C ARG A 57 -0.83 19.79 -1.01
N GLU A 58 -0.13 20.73 -1.62
CA GLU A 58 0.39 20.63 -2.99
C GLU A 58 1.43 19.51 -3.10
N GLU A 59 2.34 19.41 -2.13
CA GLU A 59 3.32 18.34 -2.06
C GLU A 59 2.66 16.97 -1.87
N ALA A 60 1.66 16.87 -0.99
CA ALA A 60 0.94 15.63 -0.74
C ALA A 60 0.20 15.14 -1.99
N ILE A 61 -0.50 16.04 -2.69
CA ILE A 61 -1.18 15.71 -3.95
C ILE A 61 -0.17 15.25 -5.01
N ALA A 62 0.94 15.96 -5.17
CA ALA A 62 1.99 15.57 -6.12
C ALA A 62 2.59 14.20 -5.79
N ALA A 63 2.80 13.89 -4.51
CA ALA A 63 3.29 12.59 -4.07
C ALA A 63 2.25 11.48 -4.31
N ILE A 64 0.97 11.70 -4.00
CA ILE A 64 -0.14 10.78 -4.30
C ILE A 64 -0.19 10.45 -5.80
N ASP A 65 -0.01 11.46 -6.66
CA ASP A 65 0.00 11.31 -8.12
C ASP A 65 1.19 10.50 -8.61
N ALA A 66 2.38 10.79 -8.07
CA ALA A 66 3.61 10.10 -8.43
C ALA A 66 3.61 8.63 -7.99
N ASP A 67 3.15 8.35 -6.77
CA ASP A 67 3.05 6.98 -6.22
C ASP A 67 1.88 6.19 -6.83
N ARG A 68 0.89 6.91 -7.41
CA ARG A 68 -0.36 6.36 -7.96
C ARG A 68 -1.17 5.55 -6.94
N ILE A 69 -1.11 5.96 -5.66
CA ILE A 69 -1.81 5.29 -4.56
C ILE A 69 -3.34 5.44 -4.63
N LEU A 70 -3.85 6.46 -5.35
CA LEU A 70 -5.27 6.63 -5.64
C LEU A 70 -5.54 6.61 -7.16
N PRO A 71 -6.58 5.87 -7.63
CA PRO A 71 -7.44 4.98 -6.85
C PRO A 71 -6.65 3.80 -6.27
N ASP A 72 -7.13 3.21 -5.18
CA ASP A 72 -6.45 2.10 -4.50
C ASP A 72 -6.57 0.82 -5.34
N MET A 73 -5.75 0.77 -6.39
CA MET A 73 -5.70 -0.24 -7.43
C MET A 73 -4.25 -0.34 -7.92
N LEU A 74 -3.58 -1.45 -7.56
CA LEU A 74 -2.19 -1.65 -7.96
C LEU A 74 -2.08 -1.88 -9.47
N CYS A 75 -1.59 -0.86 -10.16
CA CYS A 75 -1.47 -0.87 -11.61
C CYS A 75 -0.15 -1.46 -12.07
N PHE A 76 -0.19 -2.25 -13.16
CA PHE A 76 1.00 -2.80 -13.79
C PHE A 76 1.12 -2.31 -15.24
N ASN A 77 2.26 -1.72 -15.56
CA ASN A 77 2.69 -1.42 -16.91
C ASN A 77 3.73 -2.45 -17.35
N PRO A 78 3.43 -3.31 -18.34
CA PRO A 78 4.33 -4.39 -18.78
C PRO A 78 5.59 -3.87 -19.49
N SER A 79 5.63 -2.60 -19.91
CA SER A 79 6.81 -1.98 -20.50
C SER A 79 7.80 -1.44 -19.46
N LYS A 80 7.51 -1.60 -18.16
CA LYS A 80 8.36 -1.18 -17.04
C LYS A 80 8.74 -2.40 -16.18
N PRO A 81 9.84 -2.35 -15.42
CA PRO A 81 10.18 -3.41 -14.47
C PRO A 81 9.02 -3.70 -13.50
N ALA A 82 8.80 -5.00 -13.21
CA ALA A 82 7.79 -5.45 -12.25
C ALA A 82 8.34 -5.32 -10.82
N THR A 83 8.19 -4.14 -10.23
CA THR A 83 8.55 -3.82 -8.84
C THR A 83 7.62 -2.73 -8.35
N TYR A 84 7.32 -2.71 -7.06
CA TYR A 84 6.49 -1.70 -6.45
C TYR A 84 7.01 -0.27 -6.76
N PRO A 85 6.15 0.69 -7.16
CA PRO A 85 4.67 0.62 -7.24
C PRO A 85 4.10 0.14 -8.60
N ASN A 86 4.92 -0.34 -9.54
CA ASN A 86 4.48 -0.93 -10.82
C ASN A 86 4.20 -2.43 -10.67
N GLY A 87 3.07 -2.78 -10.05
CA GLY A 87 2.84 -4.13 -9.55
C GLY A 87 3.60 -4.36 -8.24
N ARG A 88 3.86 -5.62 -7.89
CA ARG A 88 4.75 -5.98 -6.78
C ARG A 88 5.32 -7.37 -6.95
N VAL A 89 6.51 -7.61 -6.43
CA VAL A 89 7.13 -8.94 -6.29
C VAL A 89 7.33 -9.28 -4.81
N PHE A 90 7.60 -10.55 -4.50
CA PHE A 90 7.74 -11.02 -3.11
C PHE A 90 8.88 -10.36 -2.34
N THR A 91 9.89 -9.85 -3.05
CA THR A 91 11.06 -9.19 -2.47
C THR A 91 10.90 -7.68 -2.32
N ASP A 92 9.77 -7.09 -2.74
CA ASP A 92 9.54 -5.66 -2.58
C ASP A 92 9.20 -5.33 -1.12
N ASP A 93 9.96 -4.41 -0.52
CA ASP A 93 9.68 -3.89 0.81
C ASP A 93 8.66 -2.75 0.77
N VAL A 94 7.40 -3.12 0.55
CA VAL A 94 6.30 -2.16 0.41
C VAL A 94 6.06 -1.38 1.71
N ILE A 95 6.40 -1.96 2.87
CA ILE A 95 6.23 -1.27 4.16
C ILE A 95 7.27 -0.17 4.31
N ASN A 96 8.55 -0.43 4.07
CA ASN A 96 9.57 0.63 4.10
C ASN A 96 9.28 1.70 3.03
N HIS A 97 8.85 1.31 1.82
CA HIS A 97 8.41 2.28 0.81
C HIS A 97 7.30 3.17 1.35
N ARG A 98 6.26 2.60 1.98
CA ARG A 98 5.13 3.38 2.48
C ARG A 98 5.52 4.27 3.66
N LEU A 99 6.35 3.79 4.59
CA LEU A 99 6.85 4.60 5.70
C LEU A 99 7.63 5.81 5.18
N ALA A 100 8.54 5.59 4.23
CA ALA A 100 9.28 6.68 3.57
C ALA A 100 8.34 7.67 2.86
N PHE A 101 7.29 7.17 2.19
CA PHE A 101 6.26 8.00 1.56
C PHE A 101 5.48 8.86 2.56
N LEU A 102 5.06 8.29 3.70
CA LEU A 102 4.28 9.02 4.71
C LEU A 102 5.12 10.02 5.50
N SER A 103 6.39 9.69 5.75
CA SER A 103 7.26 10.48 6.62
C SER A 103 8.19 11.43 5.85
N LYS A 104 8.05 11.57 4.53
CA LYS A 104 8.99 12.32 3.69
C LYS A 104 10.44 11.85 3.85
N GLY A 105 10.63 10.55 4.09
CA GLY A 105 11.93 9.92 4.32
C GLY A 105 12.53 10.06 5.72
N ASP A 106 11.84 10.70 6.67
CA ASP A 106 12.36 10.92 8.03
C ASP A 106 12.48 9.63 8.86
N ILE A 107 11.65 8.61 8.60
CA ILE A 107 11.73 7.30 9.26
C ILE A 107 12.82 6.47 8.56
N PRO A 108 13.88 6.05 9.27
CA PRO A 108 14.90 5.19 8.69
C PRO A 108 14.34 3.81 8.35
N PRO A 109 14.88 3.11 7.34
CA PRO A 109 14.45 1.76 7.00
C PRO A 109 14.69 0.81 8.17
N THR A 110 13.82 -0.19 8.31
CA THR A 110 13.86 -1.19 9.40
C THR A 110 15.13 -2.06 9.43
N GLY A 111 15.96 -2.01 8.38
CA GLY A 111 17.13 -2.87 8.21
C GLY A 111 16.79 -4.31 7.80
N LEU A 112 15.51 -4.61 7.59
CA LEU A 112 15.08 -5.90 7.07
C LEU A 112 15.53 -6.04 5.61
N SER A 113 15.93 -7.25 5.24
CA SER A 113 16.30 -7.59 3.86
C SER A 113 15.33 -8.66 3.34
N PRO A 114 15.06 -8.67 2.02
CA PRO A 114 14.25 -9.71 1.42
C PRO A 114 14.83 -11.11 1.67
N HIS A 115 13.94 -12.10 1.74
CA HIS A 115 14.34 -13.50 1.72
C HIS A 115 15.13 -13.81 0.44
N THR A 116 16.27 -14.49 0.60
CA THR A 116 17.13 -14.90 -0.52
C THR A 116 16.86 -16.32 -1.00
N ASP A 117 15.96 -17.03 -0.31
CA ASP A 117 15.69 -18.46 -0.46
C ASP A 117 14.29 -18.76 -1.01
N ILE A 118 13.61 -17.76 -1.59
CA ILE A 118 12.28 -17.93 -2.20
C ILE A 118 12.37 -18.88 -3.41
N LEU A 119 11.49 -19.88 -3.46
CA LEU A 119 11.38 -20.79 -4.61
C LEU A 119 11.01 -20.04 -5.90
N LYS A 120 11.63 -20.44 -7.02
CA LYS A 120 11.32 -19.89 -8.36
C LYS A 120 10.05 -20.47 -8.98
N GLU A 121 9.46 -21.46 -8.32
CA GLU A 121 8.24 -22.15 -8.73
C GLU A 121 7.24 -22.19 -7.57
N PHE A 122 5.97 -22.44 -7.90
CA PHE A 122 4.89 -22.51 -6.93
C PHE A 122 5.26 -23.50 -5.80
N PRO A 123 5.10 -23.13 -4.51
CA PRO A 123 4.29 -22.02 -4.00
C PRO A 123 5.03 -20.69 -3.77
N TYR A 124 6.27 -20.52 -4.26
CA TYR A 124 7.06 -19.28 -4.12
C TYR A 124 7.28 -18.83 -2.67
N ILE A 125 7.57 -19.77 -1.77
CA ILE A 125 7.90 -19.50 -0.36
C ILE A 125 9.36 -19.88 -0.07
N GLY A 126 9.93 -19.32 1.01
CA GLY A 126 11.26 -19.71 1.51
C GLY A 126 11.26 -21.07 2.20
N THR A 127 12.44 -21.61 2.49
CA THR A 127 12.58 -22.86 3.24
C THR A 127 12.17 -22.62 4.70
N PRO A 128 11.23 -23.40 5.27
CA PRO A 128 10.85 -23.24 6.67
C PRO A 128 12.07 -23.30 7.58
N HIS A 129 12.17 -22.35 8.52
CA HIS A 129 13.24 -22.38 9.50
C HIS A 129 13.16 -23.67 10.33
N GLN A 130 14.30 -24.33 10.53
CA GLN A 130 14.35 -25.48 11.41
C GLN A 130 14.00 -25.06 12.83
N LYS A 131 13.19 -25.87 13.52
CA LYS A 131 12.93 -25.69 14.94
C LYS A 131 14.24 -25.83 15.69
N THR A 132 14.75 -24.74 16.26
CA THR A 132 15.75 -24.83 17.32
C THR A 132 15.10 -25.49 18.53
N SER A 133 15.66 -26.63 18.95
CA SER A 133 15.24 -27.35 20.17
C SER A 133 15.79 -26.68 21.42
#